data_AF-A0A6I1Z5J2-F1
#
_entry.id   AF-A0A6I1Z5J2-F1
#
_cell.length_a   1.000
_cell.length_b   1.000
_cell.length_c   1.000
_cell.angle_alpha   90.00
_cell.angle_beta   90.00
_cell.angle_gamma   90.00
#
_symmetry.space_group_name_H-M   'P 1'
#
loop_
_entity.id
_entity.type
_entity.pdbx_description
1 polymer ?
#
loop_
_entity_poly.entity_id
_entity_poly.type
_entity_poly.pdbx_seq_one_letter_code
_entity_poly.pdbx_strand_id
1 'polypeptide(L)' 'MALKIIIIGAGEVGFNLAKELSREDYDITLVDINPERVKRASETLDVSTL' A
#
# COMPACT_ATOMS: atom_id res chain seq x y z
N MET A 1 16.55 2.41 10.81
CA MET A 1 15.42 1.49 11.01
C MET A 1 14.28 2.08 10.20
N ALA A 2 13.81 1.39 9.16
CA ALA A 2 12.65 1.85 8.40
C ALA A 2 11.38 1.69 9.26
N LEU A 3 10.51 2.70 9.26
CA LEU A 3 9.24 2.64 9.97
C LEU A 3 8.31 1.68 9.23
N LYS A 4 7.65 0.76 9.95
CA LYS A 4 6.69 -0.18 9.36
C LYS A 4 5.27 0.36 9.46
N ILE A 5 4.58 0.41 8.32
CA ILE A 5 3.22 0.96 8.23
C ILE A 5 2.31 -0.09 7.58
N ILE A 6 1.18 -0.37 8.24
CA ILE A 6 0.13 -1.23 7.68
C ILE A 6 -1.08 -0.35 7.37
N ILE A 7 -1.55 -0.42 6.13
CA ILE A 7 -2.76 0.27 5.67
C ILE A 7 -3.81 -0.79 5.35
N ILE A 8 -4.98 -0.71 5.99
CA ILE A 8 -6.10 -1.62 5.75
C ILE A 8 -7.14 -0.89 4.90
N GLY A 9 -7.32 -1.36 3.67
CA GLY A 9 -8.16 -0.80 2.62
C GLY A 9 -7.32 -0.15 1.51
N ALA A 10 -7.29 -0.77 0.33
CA ALA A 10 -6.67 -0.29 -0.92
C ALA A 10 -7.69 0.41 -1.84
N GLY A 11 -8.75 0.98 -1.25
CA GLY A 11 -9.64 1.90 -1.95
C GLY A 11 -8.93 3.21 -2.34
N GLU A 12 -9.68 4.22 -2.75
CA GLU A 12 -9.11 5.46 -3.26
C GLU A 12 -8.19 6.17 -2.25
N VAL A 13 -8.64 6.29 -0.99
CA VAL A 13 -7.86 6.97 0.06
C VAL A 13 -6.62 6.17 0.43
N GLY A 14 -6.76 4.87 0.73
CA GLY A 14 -5.63 4.04 1.16
C GLY A 14 -4.59 3.84 0.06
N PHE A 15 -5.01 3.76 -1.20
CA PHE A 15 -4.10 3.71 -2.35
C PHE A 15 -3.27 4.99 -2.47
N ASN A 16 -3.92 6.16 -2.41
CA ASN A 16 -3.20 7.44 -2.52
C ASN A 16 -2.29 7.69 -1.32
N LEU A 17 -2.71 7.28 -0.12
CA LEU A 17 -1.87 7.35 1.07
C LEU A 17 -0.64 6.45 0.95
N ALA A 18 -0.84 5.19 0.54
CA ALA A 18 0.26 4.25 0.30
C ALA A 18 1.23 4.79 -0.76
N LYS A 19 0.71 5.40 -1.83
CA LYS A 19 1.51 6.01 -2.90
C LYS A 19 2.38 7.18 -2.44
N GLU A 20 1.85 8.04 -1.57
CA GLU A 20 2.63 9.17 -1.09
C GLU A 20 3.70 8.71 -0.09
N LEU A 21 3.35 7.78 0.80
CA LEU A 21 4.27 7.23 1.78
C LEU A 21 5.34 6.31 1.14
N SER A 22 5.03 5.58 0.05
CA SER A 22 5.99 4.69 -0.60
C SER A 22 7.15 5.41 -1.28
N ARG A 23 7.14 6.75 -1.32
CA ARG A 23 8.24 7.58 -1.81
C ARG A 23 9.26 7.92 -0.74
N GLU A 24 8.92 7.67 0.52
CA GLU A 24 9.80 7.85 1.68
C GLU A 24 10.41 6.50 2.10
N ASP A 25 11.32 6.50 3.08
CA ASP A 25 12.00 5.29 3.58
C ASP A 25 11.11 4.51 4.58
N TYR A 26 9.91 4.13 4.12
CA TYR A 26 8.92 3.35 4.88
C TYR A 26 8.72 1.96 4.28
N ASP A 27 8.59 0.96 5.16
CA ASP A 27 8.21 -0.40 4.81
C ASP A 27 6.68 -0.53 4.95
N ILE A 28 5.98 -0.47 3.82
CA ILE A 28 4.52 -0.38 3.78
C ILE A 28 3.91 -1.71 3.34
N THR A 29 2.89 -2.14 4.08
CA THR A 29 2.01 -3.26 3.70
C THR A 29 0.58 -2.77 3.53
N LEU A 30 0.02 -2.93 2.34
CA LEU A 30 -1.35 -2.56 2.01
C LEU A 30 -2.23 -3.81 1.90
N VAL A 31 -3.29 -3.86 2.72
CA VAL A 31 -4.19 -5.01 2.84
C VAL A 31 -5.56 -4.66 2.27
N ASP A 32 -6.14 -5.46 1.39
CA ASP A 32 -7.56 -5.30 0.96
C ASP A 32 -8.21 -6.65 0.67
N ILE A 33 -9.50 -6.78 0.98
CA ILE A 33 -10.25 -8.00 0.69
C ILE A 33 -10.58 -8.16 -0.80
N ASN A 34 -10.51 -7.08 -1.58
CA ASN A 34 -10.79 -7.08 -3.00
C ASN A 34 -9.49 -7.35 -3.78
N PRO A 35 -9.35 -8.52 -4.43
CA PRO A 35 -8.12 -8.91 -5.10
C PRO A 35 -7.75 -7.97 -6.27
N GLU A 36 -8.71 -7.32 -6.92
CA GLU A 36 -8.43 -6.35 -7.99
C GLU A 36 -7.72 -5.10 -7.44
N ARG A 37 -8.05 -4.69 -6.21
CA ARG A 37 -7.40 -3.54 -5.57
C ARG A 37 -5.99 -3.89 -5.10
N VAL A 38 -5.81 -5.09 -4.53
CA VAL A 38 -4.50 -5.66 -4.16
C VAL A 38 -3.60 -5.73 -5.39
N LYS A 39 -4.09 -6.32 -6.48
CA LYS A 39 -3.36 -6.42 -7.74
C LYS A 39 -2.95 -5.05 -8.28
N ARG A 40 -3.91 -4.11 -8.38
CA ARG A 40 -3.63 -2.74 -8.81
C ARG A 40 -2.53 -2.10 -7.96
N ALA A 41 -2.59 -2.23 -6.63
CA ALA A 41 -1.58 -1.68 -5.74
C ALA A 41 -0.20 -2.30 -5.98
N SER A 42 -0.12 -3.63 -6.10
CA SER A 42 1.14 -4.35 -6.34
C SER A 42 1.80 -3.98 -7.67
N GLU A 43 1.01 -3.67 -8.70
CA GLU A 43 1.50 -3.32 -10.03
C GLU A 43 1.91 -1.85 -10.16
N THR A 44 1.47 -0.98 -9.23
CA THR A 44 1.63 0.48 -9.38
C THR A 44 2.41 1.16 -8.27
N LEU A 45 2.52 0.54 -7.09
CA LEU A 45 3.16 1.09 -5.90
C LEU A 45 4.31 0.20 -5.44
N ASP A 46 5.33 0.79 -4.84
CA ASP A 46 6.43 0.06 -4.19
C ASP A 46 6.05 -0.29 -2.74
N VAL A 47 5.13 -1.25 -2.59
CA VAL A 47 4.60 -1.70 -1.30
C VAL A 47 4.38 -3.21 -1.30
N SER A 48 4.40 -3.83 -0.12
CA SER A 48 3.88 -5.19 0.05
C SER A 48 2.35 -5.18 0.02
N THR A 49 1.74 -6.23 -0.54
CA THR A 49 0.27 -6.35 -0.60
C THR A 49 -0.22 -7.68 -0.06
N LEU A 50 -1.39 -7.66 0.61
CA LEU A 50 -2.05 -8.81 1.23
C LEU A 50 -3.56 -8.81 0.95
#